data_AF-A0A971I575-F1
#
_entry.id   AF-A0A971I575-F1
#
_cell.length_a   1.000
_cell.length_b   1.000
_cell.length_c   1.000
_cell.angle_alpha   90.00
_cell.angle_beta   90.00
_cell.angle_gamma   90.00
#
_symmetry.space_group_name_H-M   'P 1'
#
loop_
_entity.id
_entity.type
_entity.pdbx_description
1 polymer ?
#
loop_
_entity_poly.entity_id
_entity_poly.type
_entity_poly.pdbx_seq_one_letter_code
_entity_poly.pdbx_strand_id
1 'polypeptide(L)'
;MQTLPGFARKYAIMEELDGGFGTGASPEAFVRLDSWDGRIVASLHIKGLKQGPFRYMLYLIFSQGDGLVAIPAGNVSTSFPSMQGSLEIDPETLKANNTRPELVKYAAITAESKDKMWIPLFSSFEKSLKWDESLRQIIHKKTPKKRDERTTEVREGKEEQKPLSDEGAKSSSAGQPQPDPKPGHKELSADEAGLVKCDIGKLETLVKNNFEVSHPFRRGNPDYTWYYVNDLARLSNIMYMSGINVPVFANPKILVGLFRYKHILAGLYKGENQSNFFVIGVPARGENDNRPFETACRWVPVSGSDIRDLGGYWLVYVSLRTGEIVV
;
A
#
# COMPACT_ATOMS: atom_id res chain seq x y z
N MET A 1 22.51 12.35 1.52
CA MET A 1 21.84 11.03 1.64
C MET A 1 21.51 10.56 0.24
N GLN A 2 22.27 9.60 -0.29
CA GLN A 2 22.01 9.01 -1.60
C GLN A 2 20.96 7.90 -1.41
N THR A 3 19.72 8.18 -1.80
CA THR A 3 18.77 7.14 -2.19
C THR A 3 19.39 6.38 -3.35
N LEU A 4 19.41 5.04 -3.31
CA LEU A 4 19.73 4.25 -4.50
C LEU A 4 18.88 4.76 -5.68
N PRO A 5 19.46 4.95 -6.88
CA PRO A 5 18.72 5.54 -7.98
C PRO A 5 17.55 4.61 -8.31
N GLY A 6 16.33 5.12 -8.13
CA GLY A 6 15.14 4.46 -8.65
C GLY A 6 14.39 3.54 -7.69
N PHE A 7 14.55 3.56 -6.36
CA PHE A 7 13.51 3.00 -5.46
C PHE A 7 13.17 3.96 -4.31
N ALA A 8 11.89 4.23 -4.11
CA ALA A 8 11.38 5.01 -2.99
C ALA A 8 10.04 4.48 -2.49
N ARG A 9 9.93 4.27 -1.18
CA ARG A 9 8.69 3.87 -0.52
C ARG A 9 8.10 4.99 0.33
N LYS A 10 6.77 5.20 0.27
CA LYS A 10 6.01 6.14 1.12
C LYS A 10 4.79 5.44 1.75
N TYR A 11 4.39 5.91 2.92
CA TYR A 11 3.27 5.38 3.70
C TYR A 11 2.39 6.51 4.21
N ALA A 12 1.07 6.32 4.17
CA ALA A 12 0.15 7.25 4.82
C ALA A 12 -1.12 6.55 5.32
N ILE A 13 -1.60 6.97 6.49
CA ILE A 13 -2.97 6.69 6.95
C ILE A 13 -3.87 7.76 6.36
N MET A 14 -5.02 7.34 5.84
CA MET A 14 -6.02 8.24 5.29
C MET A 14 -7.01 8.65 6.37
N GLU A 15 -7.24 9.95 6.45
CA GLU A 15 -8.20 10.59 7.35
C GLU A 15 -9.54 10.76 6.63
N GLU A 16 -10.65 10.62 7.37
CA GLU A 16 -11.98 10.92 6.85
C GLU A 16 -12.10 12.43 6.60
N LEU A 17 -12.56 12.78 5.41
CA LEU A 17 -12.77 14.17 5.01
C LEU A 17 -14.26 14.45 4.75
N ASP A 18 -14.89 13.71 3.84
CA ASP A 18 -16.34 13.76 3.64
C ASP A 18 -17.02 12.58 4.35
N GLY A 19 -17.97 12.88 5.25
CA GLY A 19 -18.71 11.87 6.01
C GLY A 19 -19.81 11.14 5.21
N GLY A 20 -20.30 10.03 5.76
CA GLY A 20 -21.45 9.28 5.21
C GLY A 20 -21.09 8.10 4.29
N PHE A 21 -19.79 7.82 4.14
CA PHE A 21 -19.25 6.75 3.31
C PHE A 21 -18.80 5.52 4.12
N GLY A 22 -19.12 5.49 5.42
CA GLY A 22 -18.81 4.39 6.33
C GLY A 22 -19.92 3.35 6.49
N THR A 23 -19.56 2.09 6.76
CA THR A 23 -20.50 1.03 7.17
C THR A 23 -20.67 1.03 8.69
N GLY A 24 -21.44 1.98 9.23
CA GLY A 24 -21.73 2.11 10.66
C GLY A 24 -20.65 2.81 11.50
N ALA A 25 -19.41 2.87 11.03
CA ALA A 25 -18.31 3.67 11.57
C ALA A 25 -17.57 4.39 10.43
N SER A 26 -16.76 5.40 10.76
CA SER A 26 -15.88 6.08 9.80
C SER A 26 -15.02 5.07 9.03
N PRO A 27 -14.91 5.20 7.69
CA PRO A 27 -14.05 4.32 6.93
C PRO A 27 -12.58 4.59 7.29
N GLU A 28 -11.77 3.52 7.28
CA GLU A 28 -10.33 3.60 7.51
C GLU A 28 -9.61 3.14 6.25
N ALA A 29 -8.57 3.86 5.85
CA ALA A 29 -7.70 3.40 4.77
C ALA A 29 -6.23 3.69 5.03
N PHE A 30 -5.40 2.84 4.45
CA PHE A 30 -3.96 2.95 4.43
C PHE A 30 -3.47 2.81 3.00
N VAL A 31 -2.51 3.67 2.63
CA VAL A 31 -1.84 3.64 1.33
C VAL A 31 -0.34 3.48 1.49
N ARG A 32 0.23 2.53 0.76
CA ARG A 32 1.67 2.37 0.54
C ARG A 32 1.98 2.67 -0.92
N LEU A 33 2.93 3.55 -1.18
CA LEU A 33 3.45 3.79 -2.51
C LEU A 33 4.85 3.20 -2.63
N ASP A 34 5.02 2.31 -3.59
CA ASP A 34 6.32 1.79 -4.00
C ASP A 34 6.65 2.41 -5.35
N SER A 35 7.75 3.15 -5.44
CA SER A 35 8.15 3.87 -6.64
C SER A 35 9.47 3.34 -7.15
N TRP A 36 9.52 2.91 -8.42
CA TRP A 36 10.78 2.52 -9.05
C TRP A 36 10.77 2.70 -10.55
N ASP A 37 11.92 2.89 -11.20
CA ASP A 37 12.03 3.02 -12.67
C ASP A 37 11.00 3.99 -13.30
N GLY A 38 10.69 5.07 -12.60
CA GLY A 38 9.70 6.06 -13.04
C GLY A 38 8.24 5.59 -12.96
N ARG A 39 7.92 4.48 -12.32
CA ARG A 39 6.54 4.00 -12.05
C ARG A 39 6.18 4.13 -10.58
N ILE A 40 4.88 4.09 -10.28
CA ILE A 40 4.36 4.03 -8.91
C ILE A 40 3.36 2.88 -8.79
N VAL A 41 3.52 2.02 -7.79
CA VAL A 41 2.52 1.05 -7.38
C VAL A 41 1.95 1.43 -6.02
N ALA A 42 0.66 1.74 -5.99
CA ALA A 42 -0.10 2.06 -4.80
C ALA A 42 -0.80 0.81 -4.26
N SER A 43 -0.40 0.33 -3.09
CA SER A 43 -1.11 -0.74 -2.35
C SER A 43 -2.08 -0.12 -1.35
N LEU A 44 -3.34 -0.53 -1.39
CA LEU A 44 -4.40 -0.04 -0.50
C LEU A 44 -4.86 -1.12 0.48
N HIS A 45 -5.09 -0.72 1.72
CA HIS A 45 -5.84 -1.49 2.71
C HIS A 45 -7.00 -0.63 3.20
N ILE A 46 -8.24 -1.09 3.02
CA ILE A 46 -9.44 -0.30 3.28
C ILE A 46 -10.40 -1.12 4.13
N LYS A 47 -11.00 -0.47 5.13
CA LYS A 47 -11.99 -1.05 6.02
C LYS A 47 -13.19 -0.12 6.18
N GLY A 48 -14.38 -0.70 6.18
CA GLY A 48 -15.61 0.02 6.50
C GLY A 48 -16.11 0.97 5.40
N LEU A 49 -15.57 0.88 4.19
CA LEU A 49 -16.04 1.70 3.06
C LEU A 49 -17.39 1.17 2.54
N LYS A 50 -18.41 2.02 2.56
CA LYS A 50 -19.80 1.68 2.20
C LYS A 50 -19.96 1.47 0.71
N GLN A 51 -20.72 0.45 0.32
CA GLN A 51 -21.22 0.29 -1.04
C GLN A 51 -22.34 1.30 -1.34
N GLY A 52 -22.36 1.84 -2.56
CA GLY A 52 -23.39 2.78 -2.96
C GLY A 52 -23.40 3.03 -4.47
N PRO A 53 -24.25 3.97 -4.94
CA PRO A 53 -24.39 4.31 -6.36
C PRO A 53 -23.23 5.20 -6.86
N PHE A 54 -22.03 4.98 -6.34
CA PHE A 54 -20.82 5.73 -6.65
C PHE A 54 -19.65 4.77 -6.89
N ARG A 55 -18.73 5.19 -7.73
CA ARG A 55 -17.49 4.48 -8.04
C ARG A 55 -16.37 5.10 -7.24
N TYR A 56 -15.61 4.30 -6.50
CA TYR A 56 -14.44 4.81 -5.81
C TYR A 56 -13.21 4.83 -6.72
N MET A 57 -12.42 5.89 -6.64
CA MET A 57 -11.20 6.10 -7.44
C MET A 57 -10.08 6.61 -6.55
N LEU A 58 -8.88 6.05 -6.69
CA LEU A 58 -7.68 6.59 -6.04
C LEU A 58 -7.08 7.66 -6.95
N TYR A 59 -6.78 8.84 -6.39
CA TYR A 59 -5.97 9.88 -7.02
C TYR A 59 -4.67 10.06 -6.25
N LEU A 60 -3.57 10.18 -6.99
CA LEU A 60 -2.30 10.68 -6.48
C LEU A 60 -2.10 12.12 -6.94
N ILE A 61 -1.73 12.99 -6.01
CA ILE A 61 -1.56 14.43 -6.26
C ILE A 61 -0.09 14.78 -6.15
N PHE A 62 0.45 15.38 -7.20
CA PHE A 62 1.87 15.67 -7.36
C PHE A 62 2.12 17.18 -7.39
N SER A 63 3.28 17.60 -6.88
CA SER A 63 3.81 18.93 -7.17
C SER A 63 4.29 19.01 -8.62
N GLN A 64 3.87 20.05 -9.33
CA GLN A 64 4.25 20.31 -10.72
C GLN A 64 4.55 21.82 -10.89
N GLY A 65 5.83 22.18 -10.96
CA GLY A 65 6.24 23.59 -10.92
C GLY A 65 5.73 24.26 -9.64
N ASP A 66 5.03 25.38 -9.78
CA ASP A 66 4.39 26.11 -8.67
C ASP A 66 2.98 25.59 -8.33
N GLY A 67 2.50 24.56 -9.04
CA GLY A 67 1.14 24.04 -8.92
C GLY A 67 1.08 22.57 -8.46
N LEU A 68 -0.14 22.05 -8.50
CA LEU A 68 -0.44 20.65 -8.21
C LEU A 68 -1.19 20.01 -9.37
N VAL A 69 -0.94 18.72 -9.60
CA VAL A 69 -1.64 17.91 -10.59
C VAL A 69 -2.15 16.64 -9.94
N ALA A 70 -3.46 16.37 -10.07
CA ALA A 70 -4.05 15.10 -9.69
C ALA A 70 -4.01 14.10 -10.85
N ILE A 71 -3.65 12.85 -10.59
CA ILE A 71 -3.64 11.76 -11.57
C ILE A 71 -4.43 10.59 -10.98
N PRO A 72 -5.45 10.07 -11.69
CA PRO A 72 -6.16 8.88 -11.24
C PRO A 72 -5.23 7.66 -11.34
N ALA A 73 -5.07 6.96 -10.22
CA ALA A 73 -4.32 5.70 -10.15
C ALA A 73 -5.19 4.48 -10.49
N GLY A 74 -6.51 4.57 -10.28
CA GLY A 74 -7.44 3.52 -10.68
C GLY A 74 -8.56 3.27 -9.67
N ASN A 75 -9.40 2.29 -10.01
CA ASN A 75 -10.61 1.98 -9.25
C ASN A 75 -10.31 1.36 -7.91
N VAL A 76 -11.07 1.80 -6.92
CA VAL A 76 -11.04 1.23 -5.58
C VAL A 76 -12.27 0.37 -5.39
N SER A 77 -12.09 -0.90 -5.07
CA SER A 77 -13.20 -1.79 -4.71
C SER A 77 -13.55 -1.64 -3.23
N THR A 78 -14.84 -1.65 -2.90
CA THR A 78 -15.33 -1.77 -1.53
C THR A 78 -15.13 -3.17 -0.94
N SER A 79 -14.88 -4.16 -1.81
CA SER A 79 -14.69 -5.57 -1.43
C SER A 79 -13.23 -6.00 -1.45
N PHE A 80 -12.27 -5.06 -1.38
CA PHE A 80 -10.86 -5.46 -1.30
C PHE A 80 -10.67 -6.44 -0.15
N PRO A 81 -10.30 -7.70 -0.44
CA PRO A 81 -9.89 -8.61 0.61
C PRO A 81 -8.69 -7.99 1.33
N SER A 82 -8.47 -8.39 2.57
CA SER A 82 -7.34 -8.00 3.41
C SER A 82 -5.95 -8.21 2.78
N MET A 83 -5.85 -8.70 1.54
CA MET A 83 -4.65 -8.76 0.71
C MET A 83 -4.82 -8.00 -0.62
N GLN A 84 -4.12 -6.86 -0.69
CA GLN A 84 -3.47 -6.29 -1.89
C GLN A 84 -4.35 -5.95 -3.10
N GLY A 85 -5.10 -4.87 -2.99
CA GLY A 85 -5.40 -4.03 -4.15
C GLY A 85 -4.20 -3.16 -4.51
N SER A 86 -3.47 -3.52 -5.56
CA SER A 86 -2.39 -2.68 -6.11
C SER A 86 -2.86 -1.94 -7.37
N LEU A 87 -2.66 -0.63 -7.40
CA LEU A 87 -2.93 0.22 -8.55
C LEU A 87 -1.60 0.79 -9.06
N GLU A 88 -1.39 0.79 -10.38
CA GLU A 88 -0.15 1.26 -10.99
C GLU A 88 -0.37 2.56 -11.77
N ILE A 89 0.56 3.51 -11.62
CA ILE A 89 0.75 4.61 -12.56
C ILE A 89 2.06 4.34 -13.29
N ASP A 90 1.96 4.09 -14.59
CA ASP A 90 3.09 3.78 -15.44
C ASP A 90 3.99 5.03 -15.70
N PRO A 91 5.23 4.82 -16.18
CA PRO A 91 6.14 5.93 -16.46
C PRO A 91 5.68 6.88 -17.57
N GLU A 92 4.91 6.42 -18.54
CA GLU A 92 4.42 7.25 -19.65
C GLU A 92 3.36 8.23 -19.14
N THR A 93 2.46 7.77 -18.27
CA THR A 93 1.46 8.59 -17.60
C THR A 93 2.11 9.68 -16.75
N LEU A 94 3.16 9.38 -15.98
CA LEU A 94 3.87 10.40 -15.21
C LEU A 94 4.59 11.41 -16.11
N LYS A 95 5.24 10.95 -17.19
CA LYS A 95 5.89 11.83 -18.19
C LYS A 95 4.89 12.73 -18.90
N ALA A 96 3.74 12.20 -19.32
CA ALA A 96 2.67 12.95 -19.98
C ALA A 96 2.10 14.05 -19.08
N ASN A 97 2.15 13.86 -17.76
CA ASN A 97 1.75 14.84 -16.75
C ASN A 97 2.94 15.66 -16.21
N ASN A 98 4.12 15.63 -16.86
CA ASN A 98 5.33 16.34 -16.47
C ASN A 98 5.62 16.23 -14.96
N THR A 99 5.50 15.02 -14.42
CA THR A 99 5.73 14.71 -13.01
C THR A 99 6.63 13.48 -12.86
N ARG A 100 7.03 13.19 -11.61
CA ARG A 100 7.89 12.07 -11.25
C ARG A 100 7.44 11.45 -9.92
N PRO A 101 7.76 10.18 -9.66
CA PRO A 101 7.30 9.50 -8.45
C PRO A 101 7.62 10.24 -7.14
N GLU A 102 8.81 10.84 -7.03
CA GLU A 102 9.24 11.56 -5.83
C GLU A 102 8.35 12.77 -5.49
N LEU A 103 7.68 13.34 -6.49
CA LEU A 103 6.86 14.55 -6.38
C LEU A 103 5.44 14.29 -5.85
N VAL A 104 5.07 13.03 -5.57
CA VAL A 104 3.78 12.73 -4.95
C VAL A 104 3.70 13.32 -3.54
N LYS A 105 2.69 14.14 -3.30
CA LYS A 105 2.45 14.85 -2.03
C LYS A 105 1.26 14.29 -1.27
N TYR A 106 0.20 13.90 -1.99
CA TYR A 106 -1.05 13.47 -1.38
C TYR A 106 -1.65 12.26 -2.09
N ALA A 107 -2.51 11.54 -1.38
CA ALA A 107 -3.40 10.54 -1.94
C ALA A 107 -4.84 10.79 -1.46
N ALA A 108 -5.80 10.67 -2.37
CA ALA A 108 -7.22 10.86 -2.08
C ALA A 108 -8.04 9.72 -2.69
N ILE A 109 -8.98 9.17 -1.92
CA ILE A 109 -10.02 8.30 -2.48
C ILE A 109 -11.25 9.17 -2.69
N THR A 110 -11.75 9.21 -3.91
CA THR A 110 -12.99 9.90 -4.27
C THR A 110 -14.14 8.90 -4.34
N ALA A 111 -15.35 9.37 -4.10
CA ALA A 111 -16.59 8.69 -4.48
C ALA A 111 -17.23 9.46 -5.62
N GLU A 112 -17.34 8.84 -6.80
CA GLU A 112 -17.74 9.50 -8.04
C GLU A 112 -19.11 9.00 -8.50
N SER A 113 -20.01 9.94 -8.77
CA SER A 113 -21.29 9.73 -9.46
C SER A 113 -21.34 10.63 -10.70
N LYS A 114 -22.37 10.51 -11.54
CA LYS A 114 -22.48 11.26 -12.81
C LYS A 114 -22.26 12.77 -12.64
N ASP A 115 -22.80 13.35 -11.57
CA ASP A 115 -22.85 14.81 -11.39
C ASP A 115 -22.15 15.28 -10.11
N LYS A 116 -21.70 14.35 -9.27
CA LYS A 116 -21.13 14.68 -7.96
C LYS A 116 -19.91 13.83 -7.67
N MET A 117 -18.91 14.47 -7.09
CA MET A 117 -17.70 13.86 -6.58
C MET A 117 -17.54 14.28 -5.12
N TRP A 118 -17.27 13.29 -4.28
CA TRP A 118 -16.90 13.47 -2.88
C TRP A 118 -15.49 12.93 -2.67
N ILE A 119 -14.85 13.36 -1.60
CA ILE A 119 -13.54 12.89 -1.17
C ILE A 119 -13.71 12.31 0.24
N PRO A 120 -14.13 11.04 0.36
CA PRO A 120 -14.30 10.43 1.67
C PRO A 120 -13.01 10.33 2.47
N LEU A 121 -11.88 10.05 1.80
CA LEU A 121 -10.61 9.78 2.46
C LEU A 121 -9.46 10.53 1.80
N PHE A 122 -8.59 11.11 2.62
CA PHE A 122 -7.45 11.89 2.17
C PHE A 122 -6.21 11.60 3.04
N SER A 123 -5.03 11.71 2.44
CA SER A 123 -3.77 11.63 3.19
C SER A 123 -2.68 12.49 2.56
N SER A 124 -1.76 12.93 3.41
CA SER A 124 -0.49 13.52 3.02
C SER A 124 0.66 12.55 3.29
N PHE A 125 1.66 12.53 2.40
CA PHE A 125 2.91 11.80 2.63
C PHE A 125 3.96 12.62 3.40
N GLU A 126 3.69 13.91 3.65
CA GLU A 126 4.59 14.82 4.37
C GLU A 126 3.85 15.46 5.55
N LYS A 127 4.45 15.39 6.75
CA LYS A 127 3.81 15.87 8.01
C LYS A 127 3.45 17.36 8.00
N SER A 128 4.16 18.16 7.22
CA SER A 128 3.92 19.61 7.09
C SER A 128 2.71 19.94 6.22
N LEU A 129 2.28 19.01 5.36
CA LEU A 129 1.21 19.25 4.41
C LEU A 129 -0.11 18.73 5.00
N LYS A 130 -1.13 19.60 4.99
CA LYS A 130 -2.48 19.29 5.46
C LYS A 130 -3.47 19.48 4.31
N TRP A 131 -4.70 19.01 4.53
CA TRP A 131 -5.80 19.31 3.63
C TRP A 131 -6.01 20.83 3.50
N ASP A 132 -6.23 21.26 2.26
CA ASP A 132 -6.73 22.59 1.89
C ASP A 132 -7.84 22.39 0.85
N GLU A 133 -8.91 23.19 0.93
CA GLU A 133 -10.07 23.08 0.06
C GLU A 133 -9.73 23.37 -1.42
N SER A 134 -8.61 24.08 -1.67
CA SER A 134 -8.06 24.24 -3.02
C SER A 134 -7.71 22.88 -3.69
N LEU A 135 -7.36 21.85 -2.91
CA LEU A 135 -7.08 20.49 -3.40
C LEU A 135 -8.31 19.84 -4.03
N ARG A 136 -9.51 20.13 -3.49
CA ARG A 136 -10.77 19.63 -4.07
C ARG A 136 -10.95 20.12 -5.51
N GLN A 137 -10.60 21.39 -5.75
CA GLN A 137 -10.69 21.97 -7.10
C GLN A 137 -9.71 21.33 -8.08
N ILE A 138 -8.51 20.93 -7.61
CA ILE A 138 -7.50 20.26 -8.44
C ILE A 138 -7.99 18.89 -8.89
N ILE A 139 -8.63 18.13 -8.00
CA ILE A 139 -9.21 16.82 -8.33
C ILE A 139 -10.40 16.99 -9.28
N HIS A 140 -11.30 17.94 -9.01
CA HIS A 140 -12.52 18.16 -9.81
C HIS A 140 -12.24 18.68 -11.24
N LYS A 141 -11.17 19.45 -11.45
CA LYS A 141 -10.83 20.02 -12.77
C LYS A 141 -10.42 18.98 -13.82
N LYS A 142 -10.04 17.76 -13.40
CA LYS A 142 -9.63 16.68 -14.31
C LYS A 142 -10.77 15.76 -14.74
N THR A 143 -11.97 15.90 -14.21
CA THR A 143 -13.14 15.20 -14.76
C THR A 143 -13.51 15.89 -16.08
N PRO A 144 -13.42 15.23 -17.24
CA PRO A 144 -13.87 15.85 -18.48
C PRO A 144 -15.37 16.13 -18.33
N LYS A 145 -15.74 17.41 -18.30
CA LYS A 145 -17.13 17.84 -18.51
C LYS A 145 -17.55 17.26 -19.85
N LYS A 146 -18.39 16.22 -19.85
CA LYS A 146 -19.16 15.86 -21.04
C LYS A 146 -19.90 17.11 -21.46
N ARG A 147 -19.55 17.60 -22.65
CA ARG A 147 -20.22 18.71 -23.30
C ARG A 147 -21.63 18.23 -23.62
N ASP A 148 -22.62 18.81 -22.95
CA ASP A 148 -24.03 18.64 -23.28
C ASP A 148 -24.25 19.16 -24.70
N GLU A 149 -24.44 18.26 -25.66
CA GLU A 149 -25.10 18.57 -26.93
C GLU A 149 -26.61 18.38 -26.72
N ARG A 150 -27.28 19.48 -26.37
CA ARG A 150 -28.72 19.60 -26.55
C ARG A 150 -29.03 19.78 -28.04
N THR A 151 -29.58 18.72 -28.60
CA THR A 151 -30.83 18.70 -29.38
C THR A 151 -30.97 19.67 -30.57
N THR A 152 -30.93 19.09 -31.77
CA THR A 152 -31.91 19.42 -32.81
C THR A 152 -32.42 18.11 -33.45
N GLU A 153 -33.61 17.74 -33.02
CA GLU A 153 -34.64 16.90 -33.66
C GLU A 153 -35.04 17.52 -35.04
N VAL A 154 -35.50 16.88 -36.13
CA VAL A 154 -36.23 15.62 -36.41
C VAL A 154 -36.11 15.27 -37.93
N ARG A 155 -36.34 13.98 -38.28
CA ARG A 155 -37.12 13.41 -39.44
C ARG A 155 -36.32 12.42 -40.29
N GLU A 156 -36.49 11.11 -40.10
CA GLU A 156 -37.58 10.19 -40.53
C GLU A 156 -37.19 9.42 -41.80
N GLY A 157 -37.25 8.08 -41.73
CA GLY A 157 -37.06 7.18 -42.86
C GLY A 157 -36.89 5.72 -42.42
N LYS A 158 -38.00 4.99 -42.32
CA LYS A 158 -38.11 3.53 -42.09
C LYS A 158 -37.53 2.74 -43.28
N GLU A 159 -37.01 1.55 -43.03
CA GLU A 159 -37.57 0.30 -43.60
C GLU A 159 -36.99 -0.97 -42.94
N GLU A 160 -37.91 -1.91 -42.69
CA GLU A 160 -37.74 -3.28 -42.19
C GLU A 160 -37.18 -4.20 -43.28
N GLN A 161 -36.47 -5.28 -42.88
CA GLN A 161 -36.83 -6.66 -43.28
C GLN A 161 -35.93 -7.74 -42.63
N LYS A 162 -36.61 -8.70 -42.00
CA LYS A 162 -36.29 -10.12 -41.73
C LYS A 162 -37.52 -10.90 -42.26
N PRO A 163 -37.62 -12.25 -42.32
CA PRO A 163 -36.72 -13.35 -41.89
C PRO A 163 -36.71 -14.57 -42.88
N LEU A 164 -36.23 -15.75 -42.42
CA LEU A 164 -36.60 -17.17 -42.75
C LEU A 164 -35.33 -18.06 -42.92
N SER A 165 -34.98 -18.96 -41.98
CA SER A 165 -35.41 -20.38 -41.79
C SER A 165 -34.82 -21.33 -42.87
N ASP A 166 -34.42 -22.58 -42.66
CA ASP A 166 -34.54 -23.54 -41.57
C ASP A 166 -33.58 -24.75 -41.80
N GLU A 167 -33.33 -25.52 -40.73
CA GLU A 167 -33.02 -26.97 -40.58
C GLU A 167 -32.19 -27.83 -41.58
N GLY A 168 -31.40 -28.78 -41.01
CA GLY A 168 -31.35 -30.16 -41.54
C GLY A 168 -30.03 -30.99 -41.53
N ALA A 169 -29.56 -31.42 -40.35
CA ALA A 169 -28.96 -32.73 -39.97
C ALA A 169 -28.17 -33.70 -40.92
N LYS A 170 -26.98 -34.14 -40.40
CA LYS A 170 -26.35 -35.53 -40.37
C LYS A 170 -25.84 -36.15 -41.70
N SER A 171 -24.77 -36.98 -41.82
CA SER A 171 -23.79 -37.65 -40.93
C SER A 171 -22.75 -38.45 -41.77
N SER A 172 -21.49 -38.56 -41.33
CA SER A 172 -20.61 -39.79 -41.34
C SER A 172 -19.20 -39.42 -40.81
N SER A 173 -18.80 -39.86 -39.60
CA SER A 173 -17.93 -41.04 -39.28
C SER A 173 -16.55 -41.01 -39.96
N ALA A 174 -15.39 -41.30 -39.36
CA ALA A 174 -14.98 -41.80 -38.04
C ALA A 174 -13.47 -41.49 -37.85
N GLY A 175 -12.99 -41.44 -36.60
CA GLY A 175 -11.55 -41.49 -36.29
C GLY A 175 -11.14 -40.79 -34.99
N GLN A 176 -11.42 -41.40 -33.84
CA GLN A 176 -10.79 -41.11 -32.54
C GLN A 176 -9.29 -41.49 -32.57
N PRO A 177 -8.41 -40.82 -31.81
CA PRO A 177 -8.28 -41.09 -30.36
C PRO A 177 -8.12 -39.86 -29.45
N GLN A 178 -8.72 -39.95 -28.27
CA GLN A 178 -8.40 -39.18 -27.04
C GLN A 178 -7.49 -40.06 -26.15
N PRO A 179 -7.01 -39.59 -24.98
CA PRO A 179 -6.56 -38.25 -24.58
C PRO A 179 -5.19 -38.32 -23.85
N ASP A 180 -4.41 -37.24 -23.80
CA ASP A 180 -3.30 -37.13 -22.85
C ASP A 180 -2.86 -35.66 -22.65
N PRO A 181 -2.10 -35.31 -21.58
CA PRO A 181 -2.57 -34.39 -20.54
C PRO A 181 -1.88 -33.02 -20.52
N LYS A 182 -2.49 -32.10 -19.74
CA LYS A 182 -2.03 -30.79 -19.23
C LYS A 182 -0.55 -30.39 -19.52
N PRO A 183 -0.30 -29.16 -19.99
CA PRO A 183 0.82 -28.36 -19.50
C PRO A 183 0.34 -27.56 -18.29
N GLY A 184 0.91 -27.88 -17.13
CA GLY A 184 0.60 -27.23 -15.87
C GLY A 184 0.74 -25.71 -15.94
N HIS A 185 -0.09 -25.04 -15.14
CA HIS A 185 0.29 -23.79 -14.53
C HIS A 185 1.69 -23.97 -13.96
N LYS A 186 2.70 -23.36 -14.59
CA LYS A 186 3.90 -22.97 -13.87
C LYS A 186 3.43 -21.98 -12.82
N GLU A 187 3.15 -22.49 -11.61
CA GLU A 187 3.59 -21.78 -10.42
C GLU A 187 5.00 -21.30 -10.73
N LEU A 188 5.16 -19.99 -10.80
CA LEU A 188 6.48 -19.39 -10.77
C LEU A 188 7.05 -19.80 -9.43
N SER A 189 7.80 -20.90 -9.45
CA SER A 189 8.67 -21.33 -8.37
C SER A 189 9.44 -20.10 -7.92
N ALA A 190 9.47 -19.87 -6.61
CA ALA A 190 10.10 -18.75 -5.93
C ALA A 190 11.65 -18.70 -6.08
N ASP A 191 12.18 -19.21 -7.18
CA ASP A 191 13.60 -19.37 -7.49
C ASP A 191 14.10 -18.42 -8.60
N GLU A 192 13.25 -17.56 -9.17
CA GLU A 192 13.65 -16.52 -10.17
C GLU A 192 13.59 -15.07 -9.65
N ALA A 193 13.45 -14.87 -8.34
CA ALA A 193 13.90 -13.63 -7.71
C ALA A 193 15.24 -13.94 -7.05
N GLY A 194 16.34 -13.65 -7.74
CA GLY A 194 17.68 -13.79 -7.18
C GLY A 194 17.72 -13.15 -5.80
N LEU A 195 17.68 -13.98 -4.75
CA LEU A 195 17.79 -13.56 -3.37
C LEU A 195 19.17 -12.95 -3.22
N VAL A 196 19.24 -11.63 -3.40
CA VAL A 196 20.38 -10.83 -3.01
C VAL A 196 20.59 -11.15 -1.55
N LYS A 197 21.62 -11.94 -1.26
CA LYS A 197 22.00 -12.33 0.10
C LYS A 197 22.02 -11.05 0.94
N CYS A 198 21.18 -10.99 1.97
CA CYS A 198 21.07 -9.83 2.83
C CYS A 198 22.47 -9.43 3.33
N ASP A 199 22.87 -8.19 3.07
CA ASP A 199 24.11 -7.63 3.60
C ASP A 199 23.83 -7.09 5.00
N ILE A 200 24.01 -7.97 5.99
CA ILE A 200 23.74 -7.67 7.41
C ILE A 200 24.64 -6.53 7.91
N GLY A 201 25.90 -6.47 7.47
CA GLY A 201 26.84 -5.43 7.89
C GLY A 201 26.43 -4.06 7.35
N LYS A 202 25.98 -4.00 6.10
CA LYS A 202 25.40 -2.79 5.50
C LYS A 202 24.11 -2.39 6.20
N LEU A 203 23.21 -3.33 6.50
CA LEU A 203 21.97 -3.06 7.23
C LEU A 203 22.26 -2.43 8.59
N GLU A 204 23.13 -3.05 9.39
CA GLU A 204 23.49 -2.58 10.73
C GLU A 204 24.08 -1.18 10.69
N THR A 205 24.98 -0.93 9.74
CA THR A 205 25.59 0.40 9.53
C THR A 205 24.55 1.46 9.14
N LEU A 206 23.65 1.14 8.21
CA LEU A 206 22.62 2.06 7.75
C LEU A 206 21.61 2.37 8.86
N VAL A 207 21.16 1.38 9.63
CA VAL A 207 20.23 1.59 10.75
C VAL A 207 20.89 2.47 11.81
N LYS A 208 22.13 2.14 12.23
CA LYS A 208 22.88 2.91 13.23
C LYS A 208 23.09 4.37 12.82
N ASN A 209 23.33 4.64 11.55
CA ASN A 209 23.56 6.00 11.05
C ASN A 209 22.28 6.84 10.88
N ASN A 210 21.10 6.21 10.87
CA ASN A 210 19.83 6.90 10.60
C ASN A 210 18.87 6.96 11.79
N PHE A 211 19.10 6.16 12.83
CA PHE A 211 18.20 6.00 13.98
C PHE A 211 18.94 5.99 15.32
N GLU A 212 18.25 6.43 16.36
CA GLU A 212 18.81 6.53 17.71
C GLU A 212 18.84 5.16 18.40
N VAL A 213 19.98 4.80 18.99
CA VAL A 213 20.12 3.57 19.79
C VAL A 213 19.22 3.65 21.02
N SER A 214 18.53 2.56 21.35
CA SER A 214 17.64 2.49 22.51
C SER A 214 17.89 1.25 23.36
N HIS A 215 17.47 1.33 24.62
CA HIS A 215 17.53 0.21 25.57
C HIS A 215 16.13 0.01 26.18
N PRO A 216 15.16 -0.46 25.39
CA PRO A 216 13.74 -0.46 25.77
C PRO A 216 13.41 -1.46 26.89
N PHE A 217 14.25 -2.45 27.13
CA PHE A 217 14.00 -3.53 28.11
C PHE A 217 15.03 -3.49 29.25
N ARG A 218 14.56 -3.52 30.50
CA ARG A 218 15.42 -3.44 31.70
C ARG A 218 16.44 -4.58 31.82
N ARG A 219 16.10 -5.76 31.30
CA ARG A 219 17.01 -6.91 31.17
C ARG A 219 17.28 -7.11 29.68
N GLY A 220 18.13 -6.25 29.12
CA GLY A 220 18.55 -6.37 27.73
C GLY A 220 19.36 -7.65 27.54
N ASN A 221 19.02 -8.44 26.51
CA ASN A 221 19.92 -9.49 26.04
C ASN A 221 21.01 -8.81 25.18
N PRO A 222 22.31 -9.02 25.46
CA PRO A 222 23.43 -8.44 24.70
C PRO A 222 23.40 -8.78 23.20
N ASP A 223 22.72 -9.87 22.82
CA ASP A 223 22.57 -10.29 21.43
C ASP A 223 21.62 -9.39 20.62
N TYR A 224 20.91 -8.50 21.29
CA TYR A 224 20.00 -7.54 20.67
C TYR A 224 20.60 -6.14 20.66
N THR A 225 20.54 -5.50 19.51
CA THR A 225 20.71 -4.04 19.41
C THR A 225 19.40 -3.40 18.99
N TRP A 226 18.92 -2.42 19.75
CA TRP A 226 17.64 -1.76 19.51
C TRP A 226 17.82 -0.30 19.06
N TYR A 227 16.90 0.16 18.23
CA TYR A 227 16.86 1.51 17.70
C TYR A 227 15.43 2.05 17.71
N TYR A 228 15.29 3.33 18.05
CA TYR A 228 14.02 4.06 17.87
C TYR A 228 13.86 4.50 16.42
N VAL A 229 12.77 4.04 15.80
CA VAL A 229 12.43 4.37 14.41
C VAL A 229 11.21 5.27 14.41
N ASN A 230 11.39 6.51 13.99
CA ASN A 230 10.33 7.52 13.85
C ASN A 230 9.83 7.69 12.40
N ASP A 231 10.46 6.98 11.46
CA ASP A 231 10.18 7.03 10.03
C ASP A 231 10.25 5.62 9.42
N LEU A 232 9.06 5.02 9.20
CA LEU A 232 8.93 3.68 8.63
C LEU A 232 9.36 3.60 7.18
N ALA A 233 9.16 4.67 6.41
CA ALA A 233 9.56 4.74 5.00
C ALA A 233 11.09 4.64 4.90
N ARG A 234 11.79 5.43 5.73
CA ARG A 234 13.25 5.39 5.81
C ARG A 234 13.77 4.02 6.22
N LEU A 235 13.18 3.38 7.23
CA LEU A 235 13.56 2.03 7.63
C LEU A 235 13.33 1.03 6.50
N SER A 236 12.16 1.07 5.86
CA SER A 236 11.84 0.14 4.78
C SER A 236 12.79 0.29 3.59
N ASN A 237 13.16 1.52 3.23
CA ASN A 237 14.16 1.78 2.21
C ASN A 237 15.52 1.20 2.62
N ILE A 238 15.97 1.39 3.87
CA ILE A 238 17.23 0.81 4.37
C ILE A 238 17.23 -0.72 4.27
N MET A 239 16.13 -1.38 4.67
CA MET A 239 15.99 -2.83 4.55
C MET A 239 16.05 -3.29 3.10
N TYR A 240 15.32 -2.62 2.21
CA TYR A 240 15.33 -2.93 0.78
C TYR A 240 16.73 -2.78 0.17
N MET A 241 17.42 -1.67 0.46
CA MET A 241 18.80 -1.41 0.02
C MET A 241 19.83 -2.43 0.55
N SER A 242 19.47 -3.18 1.59
CA SER A 242 20.29 -4.23 2.20
C SER A 242 19.90 -5.64 1.72
N GLY A 243 18.97 -5.75 0.76
CA GLY A 243 18.53 -7.02 0.18
C GLY A 243 17.30 -7.64 0.84
N ILE A 244 16.58 -6.91 1.70
CA ILE A 244 15.41 -7.43 2.41
C ILE A 244 14.13 -6.70 1.98
N ASN A 245 13.25 -7.41 1.27
CA ASN A 245 11.94 -6.89 0.92
C ASN A 245 10.87 -7.43 1.88
N VAL A 246 10.66 -6.74 3.00
CA VAL A 246 9.68 -7.17 4.01
C VAL A 246 8.32 -6.51 3.75
N PRO A 247 7.23 -7.27 3.51
CA PRO A 247 5.89 -6.71 3.34
C PRO A 247 5.24 -6.24 4.66
N VAL A 248 5.86 -6.57 5.81
CA VAL A 248 5.38 -6.29 7.19
C VAL A 248 4.88 -4.87 7.39
N PHE A 249 5.59 -3.89 6.83
CA PHE A 249 5.29 -2.46 7.00
C PHE A 249 4.00 -1.98 6.31
N ALA A 250 3.34 -2.84 5.51
CA ALA A 250 2.02 -2.56 4.97
C ALA A 250 0.88 -2.81 5.98
N ASN A 251 1.21 -3.20 7.22
CA ASN A 251 0.22 -3.46 8.26
C ASN A 251 -0.20 -2.15 8.97
N PRO A 252 -1.49 -1.74 8.91
CA PRO A 252 -1.97 -0.50 9.51
C PRO A 252 -1.68 -0.39 11.02
N LYS A 253 -1.68 -1.51 11.76
CA LYS A 253 -1.44 -1.51 13.21
C LYS A 253 -0.02 -1.07 13.57
N ILE A 254 0.96 -1.35 12.71
CA ILE A 254 2.34 -0.86 12.88
C ILE A 254 2.37 0.66 12.78
N LEU A 255 1.65 1.22 11.80
CA LEU A 255 1.58 2.66 11.60
C LEU A 255 0.80 3.35 12.72
N VAL A 256 -0.31 2.77 13.17
CA VAL A 256 -1.06 3.27 14.34
C VAL A 256 -0.13 3.35 15.56
N GLY A 257 0.68 2.31 15.80
CA GLY A 257 1.70 2.32 16.86
C GLY A 257 2.70 3.46 16.68
N LEU A 258 3.28 3.59 15.48
CA LEU A 258 4.21 4.66 15.14
C LEU A 258 3.61 6.06 15.36
N PHE A 259 2.38 6.31 14.91
CA PHE A 259 1.75 7.63 15.01
C PHE A 259 1.34 7.98 16.43
N ARG A 260 0.85 7.00 17.20
CA ARG A 260 0.43 7.19 18.60
C ARG A 260 1.63 7.44 19.51
N TYR A 261 2.65 6.59 19.42
CA TYR A 261 3.80 6.62 20.33
C TYR A 261 5.03 7.33 19.77
N LYS A 262 4.94 7.84 18.53
CA LYS A 262 5.99 8.59 17.80
C LYS A 262 7.24 7.79 17.47
N HIS A 263 7.25 6.49 17.75
CA HIS A 263 8.33 5.58 17.42
C HIS A 263 7.82 4.15 17.25
N ILE A 264 8.62 3.30 16.62
CA ILE A 264 8.62 1.85 16.77
C ILE A 264 10.04 1.42 17.15
N LEU A 265 10.22 0.15 17.52
CA LEU A 265 11.55 -0.42 17.70
C LEU A 265 11.99 -1.16 16.45
N ALA A 266 13.25 -0.94 16.05
CA ALA A 266 13.99 -1.84 15.17
C ALA A 266 15.06 -2.53 16.00
N GLY A 267 15.03 -3.87 16.01
CA GLY A 267 15.98 -4.72 16.69
C GLY A 267 16.80 -5.52 15.68
N LEU A 268 18.09 -5.69 15.95
CA LEU A 268 18.92 -6.67 15.29
C LEU A 268 19.28 -7.72 16.32
N TYR A 269 18.84 -8.95 16.10
CA TYR A 269 19.18 -10.09 16.93
C TYR A 269 20.25 -10.94 16.24
N LYS A 270 21.38 -11.12 16.93
CA LYS A 270 22.50 -11.95 16.48
C LYS A 270 22.47 -13.27 17.22
N GLY A 271 21.74 -14.25 16.68
CA GLY A 271 21.68 -15.59 17.27
C GLY A 271 22.91 -16.43 16.98
N GLU A 272 23.14 -17.45 17.81
CA GLU A 272 24.11 -18.52 17.53
C GLU A 272 23.72 -19.26 16.22
N ASN A 273 24.70 -19.71 15.44
CA ASN A 273 24.51 -20.43 14.16
C ASN A 273 23.87 -19.64 13.01
N GLN A 274 24.28 -18.38 12.79
CA GLN A 274 23.83 -17.54 11.66
C GLN A 274 22.32 -17.23 11.62
N SER A 275 21.60 -17.52 12.69
CA SER A 275 20.18 -17.20 12.83
C SER A 275 20.03 -15.73 13.20
N ASN A 276 20.26 -14.85 12.21
CA ASN A 276 20.14 -13.42 12.38
C ASN A 276 18.72 -12.98 12.03
N PHE A 277 18.11 -12.22 12.94
CA PHE A 277 16.74 -11.74 12.76
C PHE A 277 16.69 -10.23 12.86
N PHE A 278 15.87 -9.65 11.99
CA PHE A 278 15.38 -8.29 12.17
C PHE A 278 14.12 -8.35 13.03
N VAL A 279 14.02 -7.52 14.05
CA VAL A 279 12.92 -7.54 15.00
C VAL A 279 12.21 -6.20 14.97
N ILE A 280 10.90 -6.20 14.75
CA ILE A 280 10.09 -4.97 14.78
C ILE A 280 9.29 -4.98 16.07
N GLY A 281 9.48 -3.98 16.92
CA GLY A 281 8.67 -3.78 18.12
C GLY A 281 7.60 -2.71 17.88
N VAL A 282 6.34 -3.14 17.81
CA VAL A 282 5.19 -2.23 17.66
C VAL A 282 4.68 -1.84 19.04
N PRO A 283 4.74 -0.55 19.42
CA PRO A 283 4.28 -0.13 20.75
C PRO A 283 2.77 -0.26 20.89
N ALA A 284 2.34 -0.66 22.08
CA ALA A 284 0.92 -0.72 22.44
C ALA A 284 0.71 -0.48 23.94
N ARG A 285 -0.55 -0.24 24.33
CA ARG A 285 -0.92 -0.03 25.74
C ARG A 285 -0.87 -1.31 26.56
N GLY A 286 -1.06 -2.47 25.93
CA GLY A 286 -1.08 -3.77 26.59
C GLY A 286 -1.22 -4.92 25.58
N GLU A 287 -1.26 -6.15 26.09
CA GLU A 287 -1.31 -7.40 25.31
C GLU A 287 -2.64 -7.61 24.53
N ASN A 288 -3.66 -6.79 24.77
CA ASN A 288 -4.90 -6.83 23.99
C ASN A 288 -5.02 -5.67 22.99
N ASP A 289 -4.05 -4.74 22.99
CA ASP A 289 -4.08 -3.53 22.18
C ASP A 289 -3.18 -3.67 20.95
N ASN A 290 -3.67 -3.18 19.81
CA ASN A 290 -2.90 -2.96 18.58
C ASN A 290 -1.99 -4.13 18.11
N ARG A 291 -2.38 -5.39 18.36
CA ARG A 291 -1.64 -6.60 17.99
C ARG A 291 -1.45 -6.70 16.46
N PRO A 292 -0.24 -6.51 15.91
CA PRO A 292 -0.04 -6.35 14.47
C PRO A 292 -0.36 -7.61 13.69
N PHE A 293 0.16 -8.76 14.14
CA PHE A 293 -0.07 -10.06 13.52
C PHE A 293 -0.75 -10.97 14.53
N GLU A 294 -1.68 -11.83 14.09
CA GLU A 294 -2.37 -12.74 15.02
C GLU A 294 -1.36 -13.70 15.63
N THR A 295 -0.91 -14.74 14.93
CA THR A 295 0.00 -15.73 15.53
C THR A 295 1.47 -15.32 15.46
N ALA A 296 1.85 -14.39 14.59
CA ALA A 296 3.24 -14.07 14.27
C ALA A 296 3.79 -12.83 14.99
N CYS A 297 3.49 -12.69 16.28
CA CYS A 297 4.12 -11.70 17.16
C CYS A 297 4.08 -12.10 18.63
N ARG A 298 5.00 -11.57 19.43
CA ARG A 298 5.11 -11.84 20.87
C ARG A 298 5.00 -10.54 21.68
N TRP A 299 4.22 -10.54 22.74
CA TRP A 299 4.12 -9.39 23.64
C TRP A 299 5.32 -9.34 24.59
N VAL A 300 5.92 -8.16 24.74
CA VAL A 300 6.96 -7.90 25.73
C VAL A 300 6.63 -6.62 26.51
N PRO A 301 6.32 -6.72 27.81
CA PRO A 301 5.99 -5.56 28.62
C PRO A 301 7.23 -4.68 28.89
N VAL A 302 7.01 -3.38 29.00
CA VAL A 302 8.03 -2.40 29.41
C VAL A 302 7.57 -1.72 30.69
N SER A 303 8.48 -1.57 31.66
CA SER A 303 8.18 -0.91 32.94
C SER A 303 9.03 0.33 33.12
N GLY A 304 8.40 1.44 33.51
CA GLY A 304 9.08 2.72 33.75
C GLY A 304 9.47 3.46 32.48
N SER A 305 8.64 3.39 31.44
CA SER A 305 8.76 4.27 30.27
C SER A 305 8.22 5.66 30.61
N ASP A 306 8.91 6.71 30.18
CA ASP A 306 8.43 8.10 30.27
C ASP A 306 7.29 8.40 29.28
N ILE A 307 7.05 7.50 28.32
CA ILE A 307 6.00 7.61 27.32
C ILE A 307 4.68 7.17 27.93
N ARG A 308 3.74 8.12 28.06
CA ARG A 308 2.39 7.90 28.58
C ARG A 308 1.68 6.78 27.82
N ASP A 309 0.99 5.92 28.57
CA ASP A 309 0.19 4.80 28.06
C ASP A 309 0.97 3.75 27.24
N LEU A 310 2.31 3.73 27.31
CA LEU A 310 3.10 2.65 26.74
C LEU A 310 3.22 1.50 27.75
N GLY A 311 2.58 0.37 27.44
CA GLY A 311 2.66 -0.84 28.28
C GLY A 311 3.74 -1.82 27.83
N GLY A 312 4.17 -1.75 26.57
CA GLY A 312 5.11 -2.70 25.99
C GLY A 312 5.12 -2.66 24.46
N TYR A 313 5.76 -3.68 23.88
CA TYR A 313 5.90 -3.84 22.45
C TYR A 313 5.46 -5.24 21.99
N TRP A 314 4.79 -5.29 20.85
CA TRP A 314 4.64 -6.51 20.06
C TRP A 314 5.87 -6.71 19.20
N LEU A 315 6.65 -7.75 19.49
CA LEU A 315 7.83 -8.13 18.72
C LEU A 315 7.45 -9.05 17.57
N VAL A 316 7.86 -8.65 16.37
CA VAL A 316 7.69 -9.39 15.11
C VAL A 316 9.08 -9.71 14.60
N TYR A 317 9.39 -11.00 14.42
CA TYR A 317 10.69 -11.45 13.95
C TYR A 317 10.65 -11.66 12.45
N VAL A 318 11.69 -11.19 11.77
CA VAL A 318 11.87 -11.35 10.33
C VAL A 318 13.22 -12.00 10.11
N SER A 319 13.20 -13.16 9.45
CA SER A 319 14.42 -13.86 9.07
C SER A 319 15.23 -13.01 8.09
N LEU A 320 16.48 -12.67 8.43
CA LEU A 320 17.36 -11.96 7.49
C LEU A 320 17.77 -12.83 6.30
N ARG A 321 17.56 -14.15 6.38
CA ARG A 321 17.87 -15.09 5.31
C ARG A 321 16.75 -15.18 4.27
N THR A 322 15.50 -15.22 4.71
CA THR A 322 14.32 -15.45 3.83
C THR A 322 13.47 -14.20 3.63
N GLY A 323 13.61 -13.18 4.50
CA GLY A 323 12.72 -12.01 4.52
C GLY A 323 11.32 -12.29 5.08
N GLU A 324 11.08 -13.52 5.52
CA GLU A 324 9.78 -13.97 6.03
C GLU A 324 9.61 -13.66 7.52
N ILE A 325 8.36 -13.47 7.92
CA ILE A 325 7.98 -13.34 9.32
C ILE A 325 8.06 -14.71 9.98
N VAL A 326 8.73 -14.79 11.12
CA VAL A 326 8.86 -16.01 11.93
C VAL A 326 8.30 -15.80 13.33
N VAL A 327 7.90 -16.89 13.98
CA VAL A 327 7.27 -16.89 15.32
C VAL A 327 8.23 -17.29 16.41
#